data_AF-A0A3L7WMT7-F1
#
_entry.id   AF-A0A3L7WMT7-F1
#
_cell.length_a   1.000
_cell.length_b   1.000
_cell.length_c   1.000
_cell.angle_alpha   90.00
_cell.angle_beta   90.00
_cell.angle_gamma   90.00
#
_symmetry.space_group_name_H-M   'P 1'
#
loop_
_entity.id
_entity.type
_entity.pdbx_description
1 polymer ?
#
loop_
_entity_poly.entity_id
_entity_poly.type
_entity_poly.pdbx_seq_one_letter_code
_entity_poly.pdbx_strand_id
1 'polypeptide(L)'
;MTKNPDPLIAAGLHAFNAGQWDDAFMQFQTYWLSARSPESKALAQYANALNQLRLGLTTAPRVMLGRALELTADTPQSTGINIARMRADIVELLAGWPADGTGIDPHRLHTCTLEWQS
;
A
#
# COMPACT_ATOMS: atom_id res chain seq x y z
N MET A 1 13.07 -6.65 22.27
CA MET A 1 12.07 -5.63 22.66
C MET A 1 11.27 -5.30 21.42
N THR A 2 10.10 -5.91 21.26
CA THR A 2 9.13 -5.53 20.22
C THR A 2 8.65 -4.13 20.57
N LYS A 3 9.13 -3.14 19.82
CA LYS A 3 8.65 -1.77 19.91
C LYS A 3 7.17 -1.81 19.56
N ASN A 4 6.29 -1.27 20.41
CA ASN A 4 4.89 -1.13 20.03
C ASN A 4 4.84 -0.38 18.69
N PRO A 5 4.04 -0.87 17.71
CA PRO A 5 3.92 -0.19 16.44
C PRO A 5 3.37 1.22 16.65
N ASP A 6 3.79 2.14 15.80
CA ASP A 6 3.27 3.50 15.80
C ASP A 6 1.73 3.47 15.64
N PRO A 7 0.95 4.24 16.44
CA PRO A 7 -0.50 4.21 16.37
C PRO A 7 -1.07 4.50 14.97
N LEU A 8 -0.41 5.36 14.18
CA LEU A 8 -0.84 5.66 12.81
C LEU A 8 -0.60 4.47 11.88
N ILE A 9 0.53 3.77 12.05
CA ILE A 9 0.79 2.54 11.29
C ILE A 9 -0.22 1.45 11.65
N ALA A 10 -0.51 1.27 12.93
CA ALA A 10 -1.48 0.27 13.38
C ALA A 10 -2.90 0.57 12.90
N ALA A 11 -3.35 1.84 13.02
CA ALA A 11 -4.65 2.28 12.51
C ALA A 11 -4.73 2.15 10.99
N GLY A 12 -3.65 2.51 10.28
CA GLY A 12 -3.55 2.38 8.83
C GLY A 12 -3.65 0.94 8.35
N LEU A 13 -2.93 0.00 8.99
CA LEU A 13 -3.03 -1.43 8.68
C LEU A 13 -4.45 -1.96 8.92
N HIS A 14 -5.09 -1.59 10.04
CA HIS A 14 -6.46 -2.00 10.33
C HIS A 14 -7.44 -1.51 9.25
N ALA A 15 -7.41 -0.20 8.93
CA ALA A 15 -8.27 0.38 7.90
C ALA A 15 -8.01 -0.24 6.52
N PHE A 16 -6.74 -0.47 6.18
CA PHE A 16 -6.35 -1.08 4.91
C PHE A 16 -6.99 -2.47 4.74
N ASN A 17 -6.86 -3.33 5.75
CA ASN A 17 -7.40 -4.68 5.73
C ASN A 17 -8.94 -4.72 5.79
N ALA A 18 -9.58 -3.65 6.29
CA ALA A 18 -11.03 -3.47 6.23
C ALA A 18 -11.52 -2.95 4.86
N GLY A 19 -10.63 -2.70 3.90
CA GLY A 19 -10.96 -2.10 2.60
C GLY A 19 -11.26 -0.59 2.66
N GLN A 20 -11.02 0.06 3.80
CA GLN A 20 -11.16 1.50 4.01
C GLN A 20 -9.87 2.20 3.56
N TRP A 21 -9.57 2.12 2.26
CA TRP A 21 -8.28 2.54 1.71
C TRP A 21 -8.03 4.05 1.73
N ASP A 22 -9.10 4.86 1.75
CA ASP A 22 -9.02 6.31 1.98
C ASP A 22 -8.58 6.62 3.42
N ASP A 23 -9.20 5.98 4.42
CA ASP A 23 -8.78 6.11 5.82
C ASP A 23 -7.35 5.62 6.02
N ALA A 24 -7.00 4.46 5.45
CA ALA A 24 -5.64 3.92 5.49
C ALA A 24 -4.62 4.89 4.87
N PHE A 25 -4.95 5.49 3.72
CA PHE A 25 -4.11 6.50 3.08
C PHE A 25 -3.87 7.70 4.00
N MET A 26 -4.91 8.21 4.67
CA MET A 26 -4.77 9.33 5.59
C MET A 26 -3.81 8.99 6.73
N GLN A 27 -3.96 7.82 7.37
CA GLN A 27 -3.05 7.41 8.47
C GLN A 27 -1.60 7.28 8.01
N PHE A 28 -1.35 6.60 6.89
CA PHE A 28 -0.01 6.43 6.35
C PHE A 28 0.60 7.73 5.85
N GLN A 29 -0.20 8.62 5.24
CA GLN A 29 0.25 9.93 4.80
C GLN A 29 0.66 10.79 6.00
N THR A 30 -0.14 10.82 7.06
CA THR A 30 0.20 11.54 8.29
C THR A 30 1.50 11.01 8.90
N TYR A 31 1.67 9.69 8.98
CA TYR A 31 2.92 9.10 9.47
C TYR A 31 4.10 9.48 8.57
N TRP A 32 3.95 9.39 7.24
CA TRP A 32 4.99 9.78 6.29
C TRP A 32 5.40 11.25 6.42
N LEU A 33 4.46 12.17 6.66
CA LEU A 33 4.78 13.60 6.83
C LEU A 33 5.72 13.85 8.02
N SER A 34 5.68 12.99 9.04
CA SER A 34 6.58 13.01 10.21
C SER A 34 7.87 12.22 9.95
N ALA A 35 7.76 10.94 9.59
CA ALA A 35 8.91 10.04 9.48
C ALA A 35 9.75 10.25 8.20
N ARG A 36 9.13 10.75 7.13
CA ARG A 36 9.72 11.00 5.81
C ARG A 36 10.47 9.82 5.19
N SER A 37 10.15 8.58 5.59
CA SER A 37 10.81 7.38 5.07
C SER A 37 10.23 6.95 3.71
N PRO A 38 11.04 6.31 2.84
CA PRO A 38 10.53 5.74 1.59
C PRO A 38 9.45 4.66 1.81
N GLU A 39 9.60 3.86 2.88
CA GLU A 39 8.65 2.82 3.32
C GLU A 39 7.27 3.42 3.60
N SER A 40 7.20 4.47 4.43
CA SER A 40 5.94 5.13 4.77
C SER A 40 5.28 5.80 3.57
N LYS A 41 6.08 6.37 2.67
CA LYS A 41 5.59 6.90 1.39
C LYS A 41 4.99 5.79 0.52
N ALA A 42 5.61 4.62 0.47
CA ALA A 42 5.13 3.49 -0.30
C ALA A 42 3.80 2.96 0.24
N LEU A 43 3.64 2.84 1.57
CA LEU A 43 2.38 2.46 2.21
C LEU A 43 1.25 3.44 1.84
N ALA A 44 1.51 4.74 1.91
CA ALA A 44 0.53 5.75 1.51
C ALA A 44 0.19 5.67 0.01
N GLN A 45 1.20 5.48 -0.85
CA GLN A 45 0.96 5.30 -2.29
C GLN A 45 0.15 4.05 -2.60
N TYR A 46 0.39 2.96 -1.87
CA TYR A 46 -0.33 1.72 -2.08
C TYR A 46 -1.81 1.86 -1.70
N ALA A 47 -2.10 2.39 -0.51
CA ALA A 47 -3.47 2.64 -0.08
C ALA A 47 -4.22 3.58 -1.04
N ASN A 48 -3.59 4.68 -1.47
CA ASN A 48 -4.21 5.60 -2.42
C ASN A 48 -4.41 4.97 -3.81
N ALA A 49 -3.49 4.13 -4.27
CA ALA A 49 -3.64 3.40 -5.53
C ALA A 49 -4.87 2.47 -5.49
N LEU A 50 -5.06 1.72 -4.40
CA LEU A 50 -6.24 0.86 -4.23
C LEU A 50 -7.53 1.68 -4.15
N ASN A 51 -7.52 2.80 -3.41
CA ASN A 51 -8.68 3.69 -3.35
C ASN A 51 -9.06 4.24 -4.73
N GLN A 52 -8.08 4.65 -5.54
CA GLN A 52 -8.31 5.13 -6.90
C GLN A 52 -8.81 4.03 -7.84
N LEU A 53 -8.26 2.82 -7.73
CA LEU A 53 -8.73 1.65 -8.47
C LEU A 53 -10.20 1.33 -8.15
N ARG A 54 -10.58 1.41 -6.87
CA ARG A 54 -11.98 1.26 -6.43
C ARG A 54 -12.91 2.29 -7.07
N LEU A 55 -12.41 3.49 -7.37
CA LEU A 55 -13.15 4.56 -8.04
C LEU A 55 -13.12 4.46 -9.58
N GLY A 56 -12.52 3.40 -10.14
CA GLY A 56 -12.42 3.16 -11.58
C GLY A 56 -11.27 3.92 -12.28
N LEU A 57 -10.35 4.53 -11.54
CA LEU A 57 -9.18 5.19 -12.11
C LEU A 57 -8.08 4.16 -12.38
N THR A 58 -7.50 4.19 -13.58
CA THR A 58 -6.56 3.13 -14.02
C THR A 58 -5.14 3.63 -14.26
N THR A 59 -4.96 4.78 -14.93
CA THR A 59 -3.60 5.23 -15.30
C THR A 59 -2.73 5.62 -14.10
N ALA A 60 -3.26 6.46 -13.20
CA ALA A 60 -2.48 6.95 -12.06
C ALA A 60 -2.11 5.85 -11.06
N PRO A 61 -3.01 4.91 -10.68
CA PRO A 61 -2.66 3.86 -9.74
C PRO A 61 -1.54 2.94 -10.23
N ARG A 62 -1.51 2.61 -11.53
CA ARG A 62 -0.43 1.77 -12.09
C ARG A 62 0.95 2.39 -11.85
N VAL A 63 1.08 3.70 -12.07
CA VAL A 63 2.33 4.43 -11.83
C VAL A 63 2.66 4.49 -10.34
N MET A 64 1.66 4.70 -9.48
CA MET A 64 1.84 4.73 -8.02
C MET A 64 2.31 3.39 -7.47
N LEU A 65 1.74 2.28 -7.94
CA LEU A 65 2.15 0.93 -7.58
C LEU A 65 3.59 0.64 -8.02
N GLY A 66 3.98 1.03 -9.23
CA GLY A 66 5.37 0.91 -9.70
C GLY A 66 6.35 1.70 -8.82
N ARG A 67 6.00 2.94 -8.47
CA ARG A 67 6.82 3.77 -7.55
C ARG A 67 6.89 3.20 -6.13
N ALA A 68 5.81 2.60 -5.62
CA ALA A 68 5.82 1.94 -4.32
C ALA A 68 6.81 0.75 -4.29
N LEU A 69 6.91 -0.02 -5.39
CA LEU A 69 7.93 -1.07 -5.54
C LEU A 69 9.35 -0.49 -5.55
N GLU A 70 9.59 0.58 -6.32
CA GLU A 70 10.89 1.25 -6.36
C GLU A 70 11.32 1.78 -4.98
N LEU A 71 10.40 2.43 -4.27
CA LEU A 71 10.64 2.99 -2.93
C LEU A 71 10.96 1.93 -1.88
N THR A 72 10.57 0.67 -2.10
CA THR A 72 10.73 -0.43 -1.13
C THR A 72 11.73 -1.50 -1.58
N ALA A 73 12.45 -1.26 -2.68
CA ALA A 73 13.45 -2.20 -3.18
C ALA A 73 14.56 -2.45 -2.14
N ASP A 74 15.12 -1.37 -1.58
CA ASP A 74 16.30 -1.37 -0.69
C ASP A 74 16.09 -0.59 0.62
N THR A 75 14.84 -0.32 0.98
CA THR A 75 14.54 0.54 2.13
C THR A 75 14.55 -0.24 3.46
N PRO A 76 15.25 0.27 4.49
CA PRO A 76 15.18 -0.30 5.83
C PRO A 76 13.74 -0.35 6.36
N GLN A 77 13.31 -1.53 6.82
CA GLN A 77 11.98 -1.72 7.37
C GLN A 77 11.95 -1.21 8.81
N SER A 78 11.11 -0.20 9.05
CA SER A 78 11.05 0.56 10.30
C SER A 78 9.64 0.63 10.88
N THR A 79 8.63 0.37 10.06
CA THR A 79 7.22 0.39 10.50
C THR A 79 6.79 -0.91 11.17
N GLY A 80 7.54 -2.00 10.95
CA GLY A 80 7.16 -3.35 11.37
C GLY A 80 6.13 -4.02 10.46
N ILE A 81 5.75 -3.40 9.34
CA ILE A 81 4.90 -4.02 8.31
C ILE A 81 5.75 -4.98 7.47
N ASN A 82 5.18 -6.13 7.08
CA ASN A 82 5.80 -7.05 6.13
C ASN A 82 5.80 -6.46 4.71
N ILE A 83 6.82 -5.68 4.41
CA ILE A 83 6.99 -5.02 3.11
C ILE A 83 7.18 -6.04 1.97
N ALA A 84 7.76 -7.21 2.24
CA ALA A 84 7.92 -8.24 1.23
C ALA A 84 6.55 -8.78 0.75
N ARG A 85 5.62 -9.02 1.68
CA ARG A 85 4.24 -9.40 1.35
C ARG A 85 3.52 -8.31 0.56
N MET A 86 3.62 -7.05 1.01
CA MET A 86 3.06 -5.91 0.29
C MET A 86 3.57 -5.85 -1.16
N ARG A 87 4.89 -6.00 -1.36
CA ARG A 87 5.49 -5.98 -2.71
C ARG A 87 4.97 -7.13 -3.57
N ALA A 88 4.77 -8.32 -3.01
CA ALA A 88 4.20 -9.45 -3.73
C ALA A 88 2.76 -9.15 -4.20
N ASP A 89 1.92 -8.58 -3.34
CA ASP A 89 0.56 -8.18 -3.70
C ASP A 89 0.56 -7.13 -4.83
N ILE A 90 1.46 -6.14 -4.76
CA ILE A 90 1.60 -5.11 -5.81
C ILE A 90 2.03 -5.73 -7.14
N VAL A 91 2.98 -6.66 -7.13
CA VAL A 91 3.43 -7.36 -8.35
C VAL A 91 2.29 -8.17 -8.95
N GLU A 92 1.50 -8.87 -8.13
CA GLU A 92 0.35 -9.64 -8.60
C GLU A 92 -0.73 -8.75 -9.22
N LEU A 93 -1.03 -7.61 -8.60
CA LEU A 93 -1.95 -6.62 -9.17
C LEU A 93 -1.47 -6.10 -10.52
N LEU A 94 -0.18 -5.72 -10.61
CA LEU A 94 0.40 -5.21 -11.86
C LEU A 94 0.43 -6.27 -12.97
N ALA A 95 0.68 -7.54 -12.63
CA ALA A 95 0.60 -8.66 -13.56
C ALA A 95 -0.84 -8.91 -14.05
N GLY A 96 -1.83 -8.60 -13.21
CA GLY A 96 -3.25 -8.65 -13.55
C GLY A 96 -3.76 -7.52 -14.43
N TRP A 97 -2.91 -6.53 -14.78
CA TRP A 97 -3.34 -5.37 -15.54
C TRP A 97 -3.50 -5.70 -17.03
N PRO A 98 -4.70 -5.55 -17.61
CA PRO A 98 -4.91 -5.77 -19.03
C PRO A 98 -4.06 -4.84 -19.90
N ALA A 99 -3.52 -5.37 -21.00
CA ALA A 99 -2.73 -4.59 -21.95
C ALA A 99 -3.55 -3.50 -22.66
N ASP A 100 -4.88 -3.67 -22.74
CA ASP A 100 -5.83 -2.74 -23.35
C ASP A 100 -6.26 -1.58 -22.44
N GLY A 101 -5.78 -1.55 -21.19
CA GLY A 101 -6.05 -0.46 -20.25
C GLY A 101 -7.42 -0.49 -19.59
N THR A 102 -8.20 -1.57 -19.77
CA THR A 102 -9.56 -1.73 -19.22
C THR A 102 -9.65 -1.78 -17.68
N GLY A 103 -8.51 -1.72 -16.98
CA GLY A 103 -8.42 -1.68 -15.52
C GLY A 103 -8.35 -3.07 -14.89
N ILE A 104 -8.17 -3.14 -13.57
CA ILE A 104 -8.13 -4.42 -12.84
C ILE A 104 -9.54 -4.71 -12.33
N ASP A 105 -9.93 -6.00 -12.33
CA ASP A 105 -11.14 -6.48 -11.66
C ASP A 105 -11.18 -5.98 -10.18
N PRO A 106 -12.19 -5.17 -9.80
CA PRO A 106 -12.31 -4.65 -8.44
C PRO A 106 -12.34 -5.72 -7.35
N HIS A 107 -12.81 -6.94 -7.64
CA HIS A 107 -12.82 -8.04 -6.68
C HIS A 107 -11.41 -8.47 -6.25
N ARG A 108 -10.40 -8.27 -7.11
CA ARG A 108 -9.00 -8.55 -6.79
C ARG A 108 -8.40 -7.54 -5.81
N LEU A 109 -9.01 -6.37 -5.64
CA LEU A 109 -8.49 -5.38 -4.68
C LEU A 109 -8.65 -5.87 -3.24
N HIS A 110 -9.69 -6.66 -2.95
CA HIS A 110 -9.95 -7.20 -1.61
C HIS A 110 -9.01 -8.34 -1.20
N THR A 111 -8.18 -8.85 -2.10
CA THR A 111 -7.15 -9.85 -1.75
C THR A 111 -5.86 -9.19 -1.27
N CYS A 112 -5.74 -7.87 -1.40
CA CYS A 112 -4.58 -7.11 -0.94
C CYS A 112 -4.66 -6.92 0.56
N THR A 113 -3.62 -7.32 1.28
CA THR A 113 -3.57 -7.21 2.74
C THR A 113 -2.21 -6.73 3.22
N LEU A 114 -2.21 -6.06 4.36
CA LEU A 114 -0.99 -5.73 5.11
C LEU A 114 -0.93 -6.58 6.37
N GLU A 115 0.26 -7.05 6.71
CA GLU A 115 0.50 -7.82 7.92
C GLU A 115 1.75 -7.31 8.62
N TRP A 116 1.85 -7.59 9.92
CA TRP A 116 3.06 -7.30 10.69
C TRP A 116 4.17 -8.29 10.33
N GLN A 117 5.40 -7.81 10.33
CA GLN A 117 6.59 -8.64 10.24
C GLN A 117 6.70 -9.51 11.49
N SER A 118 6.79 -10.84 11.29
CA SER A 118 6.95 -11.83 12.37
C SER A 118 8.36 -11.82 12.97
#